data_AF-N4XUG9-F1
#
_entry.id   AF-N4XUG9-F1
#
_cell.length_a   1.000
_cell.length_b   1.000
_cell.length_c   1.000
_cell.angle_alpha   90.00
_cell.angle_beta   90.00
_cell.angle_gamma   90.00
#
_symmetry.space_group_name_H-M   'P 1'
#
loop_
_entity.id
_entity.type
_entity.pdbx_description
1 polymer ?
#
loop_
_entity_poly.entity_id
_entity_poly.type
_entity_poly.pdbx_seq_one_letter_code
_entity_poly.pdbx_strand_id
1 'polypeptide(L)'
;MAHCGRVQRPVTAQWPHRFTISMQIAALSFIMEYARYYIGNHFRASPLLLALSIIMAIVAVTALGYTIHVEAARALVRCRPNASLTASCGMVFALAATLSNHVWEAPRDAASFNQTGVCLLVATILGGRLMRCLVTTRNTQLPALLANAIPSTAAVIAPEDTNGSNSAQVPADLL
;
A
#
# COMPACT_ATOMS: atom_id res chain seq x y z
N MET A 1 -16.17 30.48 13.81
CA MET A 1 -16.58 29.07 13.72
C MET A 1 -15.37 28.27 13.26
N ALA A 2 -14.75 27.53 14.18
CA ALA A 2 -13.52 26.79 13.92
C ALA A 2 -13.84 25.48 13.19
N HIS A 3 -13.33 25.31 11.96
CA HIS A 3 -13.24 24.00 11.34
C HIS A 3 -12.18 23.20 12.09
N CYS A 4 -12.64 22.29 12.94
CA CYS A 4 -11.84 21.23 13.51
C CYS A 4 -11.37 20.31 12.37
N GLY A 5 -10.22 20.66 11.79
CA GLY A 5 -9.55 19.87 10.78
C GLY A 5 -9.19 18.53 11.39
N ARG A 6 -9.83 17.45 10.93
CA ARG A 6 -9.29 16.10 11.11
C ARG A 6 -7.85 16.17 10.64
N VAL A 7 -6.91 15.96 11.56
CA VAL A 7 -5.50 15.72 11.25
C VAL A 7 -5.48 14.46 10.39
N GLN A 8 -5.52 14.65 9.07
CA GLN A 8 -5.35 13.60 8.09
C GLN A 8 -3.95 13.07 8.31
N ARG A 9 -3.85 11.95 9.04
CA ARG A 9 -2.59 11.19 9.14
C ARG A 9 -2.03 11.09 7.73
N PRO A 10 -0.74 11.39 7.52
CA PRO A 10 -0.17 11.41 6.19
C PRO A 10 -0.47 10.07 5.53
N VAL A 11 -0.90 10.12 4.27
CA VAL A 11 -1.35 8.95 3.48
C VAL A 11 -0.33 7.80 3.55
N THR A 12 0.94 8.11 3.80
CA THR A 12 2.05 7.17 4.03
C THR A 12 1.89 6.29 5.28
N ALA A 13 1.26 6.75 6.35
CA ALA A 13 1.12 6.00 7.60
C ALA A 13 0.08 4.86 7.52
N GLN A 14 -0.80 4.87 6.52
CA GLN A 14 -1.87 3.87 6.39
C GLN A 14 -1.45 2.63 5.59
N TRP A 15 -0.48 2.75 4.70
CA TRP A 15 -0.01 1.65 3.85
C TRP A 15 0.69 0.52 4.61
N PRO A 16 1.55 0.77 5.61
CA PRO A 16 2.16 -0.30 6.40
C PRO A 16 1.11 -1.16 7.09
N HIS A 17 0.13 -0.52 7.74
CA HIS A 17 -0.93 -1.23 8.44
C HIS A 17 -1.79 -2.09 7.51
N ARG A 18 -2.18 -1.54 6.35
CA ARG A 18 -2.96 -2.27 5.34
C ARG A 18 -2.19 -3.44 4.73
N PHE A 19 -0.89 -3.28 4.51
CA PHE A 19 -0.01 -4.34 4.05
C PHE A 19 0.15 -5.45 5.09
N THR A 20 0.32 -5.10 6.37
CA THR A 20 0.39 -6.10 7.44
C THR A 20 -0.91 -6.91 7.53
N ILE A 21 -2.07 -6.24 7.48
CA ILE A 21 -3.36 -6.93 7.49
C ILE A 21 -3.52 -7.81 6.25
N SER A 22 -3.16 -7.33 5.05
CA SER A 22 -3.27 -8.14 3.82
C SER A 22 -2.38 -9.38 3.87
N MET A 23 -1.17 -9.26 4.40
CA MET A 23 -0.25 -10.39 4.61
C MET A 23 -0.80 -11.39 5.62
N GLN A 24 -1.40 -10.93 6.72
CA GLN A 24 -2.05 -11.80 7.71
C GLN A 24 -3.23 -12.56 7.09
N ILE A 25 -4.09 -11.87 6.31
CA ILE A 25 -5.20 -12.51 5.60
C ILE A 25 -4.70 -13.53 4.58
N ALA A 26 -3.64 -13.22 3.82
CA ALA A 26 -3.03 -14.15 2.88
C ALA A 26 -2.44 -15.39 3.56
N ALA A 27 -1.75 -15.20 4.69
CA ALA A 27 -1.20 -16.30 5.48
C ALA A 27 -2.32 -17.20 6.07
N LEU A 28 -3.38 -16.60 6.61
CA LEU A 28 -4.54 -17.35 7.10
C LEU A 28 -5.25 -18.10 5.97
N SER A 29 -5.41 -17.47 4.80
CA SER A 29 -5.97 -18.11 3.61
C SER A 29 -5.14 -19.32 3.19
N PHE A 30 -3.81 -19.20 3.18
CA PHE A 30 -2.90 -20.30 2.86
C PHE A 30 -3.04 -21.45 3.86
N ILE A 31 -3.04 -21.15 5.16
CA ILE A 31 -3.18 -22.17 6.21
C ILE A 31 -4.52 -22.90 6.07
N MET A 32 -5.62 -22.18 5.84
CA MET A 32 -6.94 -22.79 5.65
C MET A 32 -7.01 -23.64 4.39
N GLU A 33 -6.43 -23.18 3.28
CA GLU A 33 -6.40 -23.92 2.02
C GLU A 33 -5.57 -25.20 2.14
N TYR A 34 -4.40 -25.11 2.78
CA TYR A 34 -3.53 -26.24 3.08
C TYR A 34 -4.19 -27.23 4.05
N ALA A 35 -4.81 -26.73 5.13
CA ALA A 35 -5.57 -27.56 6.06
C ALA A 35 -6.74 -28.26 5.36
N ARG A 36 -7.45 -27.58 4.43
CA ARG A 36 -8.50 -28.20 3.62
C ARG A 36 -7.96 -29.30 2.71
N TYR A 37 -6.80 -29.09 2.10
CA TYR A 37 -6.17 -30.11 1.26
C TYR A 37 -5.78 -31.34 2.07
N TYR A 38 -5.13 -31.13 3.23
CA TYR A 38 -4.65 -32.23 4.07
C TYR A 38 -5.79 -32.96 4.81
N ILE A 39 -6.70 -32.21 5.44
CA ILE A 39 -7.85 -32.75 6.18
C ILE A 39 -8.89 -33.30 5.21
N GLY A 40 -9.11 -32.66 4.06
CA GLY A 40 -10.06 -33.09 3.03
C GLY A 40 -9.78 -34.49 2.47
N ASN A 41 -8.51 -34.91 2.48
CA ASN A 41 -8.10 -36.27 2.11
C ASN A 41 -8.41 -37.33 3.20
N HIS A 42 -8.74 -36.93 4.43
CA HIS A 42 -8.98 -37.85 5.56
C HIS A 42 -10.37 -37.70 6.20
N PHE A 43 -10.99 -36.53 6.08
CA PHE A 43 -12.31 -36.17 6.58
C PHE A 43 -12.99 -35.26 5.56
N ARG A 44 -14.29 -35.44 5.30
CA ARG A 44 -15.07 -34.51 4.45
C ARG A 44 -14.82 -33.08 4.92
N ALA A 45 -14.13 -32.28 4.10
CA ALA A 45 -13.76 -30.90 4.42
C ALA A 45 -15.00 -30.12 4.89
N SER A 46 -14.89 -29.40 6.01
CA SER A 46 -16.04 -28.71 6.57
C SER A 46 -16.47 -27.56 5.65
N PRO A 47 -17.78 -27.42 5.35
CA PRO A 47 -18.29 -26.31 4.54
C PRO A 47 -18.01 -24.93 5.19
N LEU A 48 -17.80 -24.91 6.51
CA LEU A 48 -17.45 -23.72 7.27
C LEU A 48 -16.05 -23.19 6.93
N LEU A 49 -15.04 -24.07 6.80
CA LEU A 49 -13.69 -23.64 6.41
C LEU A 49 -13.67 -23.07 4.99
N LEU A 50 -14.45 -23.65 4.08
CA LEU A 50 -14.62 -23.15 2.73
C LEU A 50 -15.30 -21.77 2.70
N ALA A 51 -16.36 -21.58 3.49
CA ALA A 51 -17.06 -20.31 3.58
C ALA A 51 -16.14 -19.20 4.14
N LEU A 52 -15.38 -19.50 5.20
CA LEU A 52 -14.42 -18.56 5.80
C LEU A 52 -13.33 -18.15 4.81
N SER A 53 -12.77 -19.09 4.04
CA SER A 53 -11.74 -18.75 3.06
C SER A 53 -12.27 -17.89 1.91
N ILE A 54 -13.53 -18.11 1.46
CA ILE A 54 -14.20 -17.25 0.47
C ILE A 54 -14.40 -15.84 1.04
N ILE A 55 -14.92 -15.73 2.27
CA ILE A 55 -15.14 -14.42 2.92
C ILE A 55 -13.82 -13.65 3.03
N MET A 56 -12.72 -14.32 3.39
CA MET A 56 -11.40 -13.69 3.48
C MET A 56 -10.91 -13.14 2.14
N ALA A 57 -11.11 -13.88 1.03
CA ALA A 57 -10.79 -13.40 -0.31
C ALA A 57 -11.65 -12.18 -0.71
N ILE A 58 -12.96 -12.21 -0.41
CA ILE A 58 -13.86 -11.08 -0.66
C ILE A 58 -13.42 -9.85 0.14
N VAL A 59 -13.13 -10.00 1.44
CA VAL A 59 -12.67 -8.90 2.29
C VAL A 59 -11.34 -8.34 1.80
N ALA A 60 -10.40 -9.19 1.36
CA ALA A 60 -9.13 -8.74 0.81
C ALA A 60 -9.33 -7.86 -0.43
N VAL A 61 -10.13 -8.32 -1.40
CA VAL A 61 -10.37 -7.57 -2.64
C VAL A 61 -11.18 -6.30 -2.36
N THR A 62 -12.27 -6.40 -1.61
CA THR A 62 -13.20 -5.27 -1.43
C THR A 62 -12.67 -4.24 -0.43
N ALA A 63 -12.35 -4.65 0.79
CA ALA A 63 -12.02 -3.73 1.87
C ALA A 63 -10.57 -3.24 1.79
N LEU A 64 -9.60 -4.15 1.57
CA LEU A 64 -8.19 -3.76 1.46
C LEU A 64 -7.87 -3.16 0.09
N GLY A 65 -8.51 -3.66 -0.97
CA GLY A 65 -8.40 -3.12 -2.33
C GLY A 65 -9.21 -1.84 -2.59
N TYR A 66 -10.07 -1.39 -1.66
CA TYR A 66 -10.99 -0.27 -1.85
C TYR A 66 -10.34 0.98 -2.48
N THR A 67 -9.21 1.42 -1.95
CA THR A 67 -8.52 2.63 -2.47
C THR A 67 -8.01 2.45 -3.89
N ILE A 68 -7.62 1.23 -4.26
CA ILE A 68 -7.17 0.90 -5.62
C ILE A 68 -8.37 0.93 -6.57
N HIS A 69 -9.52 0.38 -6.16
CA HIS A 69 -10.76 0.43 -6.92
C HIS A 69 -11.26 1.87 -7.14
N VAL A 70 -11.18 2.73 -6.12
CA VAL A 70 -11.52 4.16 -6.24
C VAL A 70 -10.58 4.87 -7.21
N GLU A 71 -9.27 4.61 -7.14
CA GLU A 71 -8.30 5.16 -8.10
C GLU A 71 -8.56 4.67 -9.53
N ALA A 72 -8.90 3.39 -9.70
CA ALA A 72 -9.26 2.80 -10.98
C ALA A 72 -10.53 3.42 -11.57
N ALA A 73 -11.57 3.60 -10.75
CA ALA A 73 -12.80 4.26 -11.17
C ALA A 73 -12.54 5.70 -11.62
N ARG A 74 -11.69 6.44 -10.90
CA ARG A 74 -11.26 7.79 -11.32
C ARG A 74 -10.47 7.78 -12.62
N ALA A 75 -9.64 6.76 -12.84
CA ALA A 75 -8.88 6.59 -14.08
C ALA A 75 -9.80 6.34 -15.29
N LEU A 76 -10.85 5.53 -15.09
CA LEU A 76 -11.90 5.28 -16.09
C LEU A 76 -12.69 6.54 -16.42
N VAL A 77 -13.17 7.27 -15.41
CA VAL A 77 -13.92 8.53 -15.61
C VAL A 77 -13.09 9.56 -16.38
N ARG A 78 -11.76 9.56 -16.18
CA ARG A 78 -10.84 10.47 -16.87
C ARG A 78 -10.34 9.94 -18.22
N CYS A 79 -10.76 8.75 -18.64
CA CYS A 79 -10.28 8.04 -19.83
C CYS A 79 -8.74 7.98 -19.91
N ARG A 80 -8.06 7.85 -18.76
CA ARG A 80 -6.61 7.77 -18.66
C ARG A 80 -6.22 6.48 -17.94
N PRO A 81 -5.98 5.37 -18.68
CA PRO A 81 -5.64 4.10 -18.07
C PRO A 81 -4.35 4.23 -17.25
N ASN A 82 -4.34 3.61 -16.08
CA ASN A 82 -3.20 3.62 -15.16
C ASN A 82 -2.97 2.24 -14.53
N ALA A 83 -1.88 2.11 -13.78
CA ALA A 83 -1.57 0.87 -13.06
C ALA A 83 -2.66 0.46 -12.05
N SER A 84 -3.37 1.42 -11.44
CA SER A 84 -4.47 1.13 -10.52
C SER A 84 -5.64 0.45 -11.22
N LEU A 85 -5.95 0.83 -12.46
CA LEU A 85 -7.00 0.19 -13.26
C LEU A 85 -6.68 -1.28 -13.53
N THR A 86 -5.46 -1.56 -13.99
CA THR A 86 -5.01 -2.94 -14.25
C THR A 86 -5.01 -3.77 -12.97
N ALA A 87 -4.51 -3.22 -11.86
CA ALA A 87 -4.54 -3.89 -10.56
C ALA A 87 -5.96 -4.18 -10.08
N SER A 88 -6.88 -3.20 -10.21
CA SER A 88 -8.30 -3.36 -9.88
C SER A 88 -8.96 -4.46 -10.68
N CYS A 89 -8.78 -4.46 -12.00
CA CYS A 89 -9.30 -5.50 -12.88
C CYS A 89 -8.73 -6.87 -12.51
N GLY A 90 -7.40 -6.98 -12.31
CA GLY A 90 -6.75 -8.22 -11.91
C GLY A 90 -7.32 -8.80 -10.61
N MET A 91 -7.54 -7.97 -9.59
CA MET A 91 -8.16 -8.41 -8.32
C MET A 91 -9.59 -8.91 -8.50
N VAL A 92 -10.41 -8.19 -9.28
CA VAL A 92 -11.82 -8.56 -9.54
C VAL A 92 -11.91 -9.84 -10.36
N PHE A 93 -11.12 -9.97 -11.43
CA PHE A 93 -11.08 -11.18 -12.25
C PHE A 93 -10.53 -12.38 -11.48
N ALA A 94 -9.50 -12.19 -10.64
CA ALA A 94 -8.99 -13.26 -9.78
C ALA A 94 -10.04 -13.75 -8.79
N LEU A 95 -10.81 -12.84 -8.19
CA LEU A 95 -11.92 -13.20 -7.31
C LEU A 95 -13.02 -13.95 -8.08
N ALA A 96 -13.42 -13.44 -9.25
CA ALA A 96 -14.43 -14.06 -10.08
C ALA A 96 -14.03 -15.47 -10.52
N ALA A 97 -12.77 -15.66 -10.96
CA ALA A 97 -12.21 -16.96 -11.34
C ALA A 97 -12.20 -17.94 -10.15
N THR A 98 -11.92 -17.44 -8.94
CA THR A 98 -11.94 -18.26 -7.73
C THR A 98 -13.37 -18.68 -7.38
N LEU A 99 -14.34 -17.77 -7.48
CA LEU A 99 -15.75 -18.05 -7.21
C LEU A 99 -16.35 -19.00 -8.25
N SER A 100 -15.99 -18.84 -9.53
CA SER A 100 -16.47 -19.73 -10.58
C SER A 100 -16.04 -21.18 -10.35
N ASN A 101 -14.87 -21.42 -9.76
CA ASN A 101 -14.42 -22.77 -9.41
C ASN A 101 -15.27 -23.45 -8.33
N HIS A 102 -16.01 -22.69 -7.52
CA HIS A 102 -16.93 -23.23 -6.50
C HIS A 102 -18.36 -23.37 -7.01
N VAL A 103 -18.76 -22.54 -7.98
CA VAL A 103 -20.12 -22.57 -8.55
C VAL A 103 -20.20 -23.59 -9.69
N TRP A 104 -19.17 -23.64 -10.53
CA TRP A 104 -19.05 -24.59 -11.62
C TRP A 104 -17.97 -25.58 -11.22
N GLU A 105 -18.32 -26.87 -11.14
CA GLU A 105 -17.32 -27.93 -10.99
C GLU A 105 -16.40 -27.89 -12.21
N ALA A 106 -15.30 -27.16 -12.08
CA ALA A 106 -14.29 -27.10 -13.12
C ALA A 106 -13.77 -28.53 -13.38
N PRO A 107 -13.50 -28.90 -14.64
CA PRO A 107 -12.87 -30.18 -14.95
C PRO A 107 -11.64 -30.36 -14.07
N ARG A 108 -11.41 -31.57 -13.53
CA ARG A 108 -10.31 -31.85 -12.58
C ARG A 108 -8.92 -31.45 -13.09
N ASP A 109 -8.76 -31.30 -14.41
CA ASP A 109 -7.50 -30.95 -15.07
C ASP A 109 -7.41 -29.47 -15.52
N ALA A 110 -8.42 -28.66 -15.24
CA ALA A 110 -8.36 -27.22 -15.52
C ALA A 110 -7.51 -26.51 -14.47
N ALA A 111 -6.52 -25.73 -14.90
CA ALA A 111 -5.75 -24.86 -14.02
C ALA A 111 -6.69 -23.90 -13.29
N SER A 112 -6.90 -24.13 -11.99
CA SER A 112 -7.80 -23.34 -11.16
C SER A 112 -7.02 -22.25 -10.44
N PHE A 113 -7.59 -21.04 -10.41
CA PHE A 113 -7.05 -19.96 -9.60
C PHE A 113 -7.48 -20.15 -8.14
N ASN A 114 -6.49 -20.29 -7.26
CA ASN A 114 -6.72 -20.59 -5.85
C ASN A 114 -7.02 -19.33 -5.03
N GLN A 115 -7.77 -19.50 -3.95
CA GLN A 115 -8.15 -18.43 -3.01
C GLN A 115 -6.94 -17.71 -2.43
N THR A 116 -5.91 -18.48 -2.04
CA THR A 116 -4.65 -17.91 -1.55
C THR A 116 -3.98 -17.03 -2.60
N GLY A 117 -4.07 -17.39 -3.89
CA GLY A 117 -3.57 -16.58 -4.99
C GLY A 117 -4.20 -15.19 -5.04
N VAL A 118 -5.50 -15.07 -4.75
CA VAL A 118 -6.21 -13.78 -4.70
C VAL A 118 -5.69 -12.93 -3.55
N CYS A 119 -5.58 -13.51 -2.35
CA CYS A 119 -5.11 -12.79 -1.17
C CYS A 119 -3.65 -12.33 -1.34
N LEU A 120 -2.79 -13.18 -1.92
CA LEU A 120 -1.40 -12.83 -2.24
C LEU A 120 -1.32 -11.76 -3.33
N LEU A 121 -2.18 -11.79 -4.34
CA LEU A 121 -2.25 -10.73 -5.35
C LEU A 121 -2.56 -9.36 -4.70
N VAL A 122 -3.55 -9.31 -3.80
CA VAL A 122 -3.86 -8.08 -3.05
C VAL A 122 -2.66 -7.65 -2.20
N ALA A 123 -2.02 -8.59 -1.50
CA ALA A 123 -0.88 -8.29 -0.64
C ALA A 123 0.32 -7.76 -1.42
N THR A 124 0.63 -8.33 -2.58
CA THR A 124 1.72 -7.87 -3.45
C THR A 124 1.44 -6.49 -4.05
N ILE A 125 0.21 -6.21 -4.47
CA ILE A 125 -0.17 -4.87 -4.95
C ILE A 125 -0.01 -3.82 -3.84
N LEU A 126 -0.47 -4.12 -2.63
CA LEU A 126 -0.32 -3.23 -1.47
C LEU A 126 1.16 -3.10 -1.05
N GLY A 127 1.93 -4.17 -1.13
CA GLY A 127 3.38 -4.17 -0.86
C GLY A 127 4.13 -3.27 -1.85
N GLY A 128 3.80 -3.34 -3.14
CA GLY A 128 4.37 -2.46 -4.16
C GLY A 128 4.04 -0.98 -3.92
N ARG A 129 2.81 -0.68 -3.45
CA ARG A 129 2.42 0.68 -3.04
C ARG A 129 3.21 1.15 -1.83
N LEU A 130 3.34 0.29 -0.82
CA LEU A 130 4.14 0.57 0.37
C LEU A 130 5.60 0.86 0.00
N MET A 131 6.23 0.00 -0.80
CA MET A 131 7.61 0.21 -1.27
C MET A 131 7.75 1.52 -2.02
N ARG A 132 6.83 1.84 -2.94
CA ARG A 132 6.83 3.12 -3.65
C ARG A 132 6.76 4.28 -2.67
N CYS A 133 5.88 4.23 -1.67
CA CYS A 133 5.79 5.26 -0.64
C CYS A 133 7.11 5.40 0.13
N LEU A 134 7.68 4.30 0.62
CA LEU A 134 8.94 4.30 1.37
C LEU A 134 10.11 4.87 0.56
N VAL A 135 10.23 4.47 -0.71
CA VAL A 135 11.27 4.98 -1.63
C VAL A 135 11.07 6.46 -1.88
N THR A 136 9.83 6.91 -2.15
CA THR A 136 9.56 8.34 -2.36
C THR A 136 9.87 9.17 -1.12
N THR A 137 9.47 8.72 0.08
CA THR A 137 9.74 9.44 1.33
C THR A 137 11.23 9.56 1.59
N ARG A 138 12.00 8.48 1.38
CA ARG A 138 13.46 8.49 1.52
C ARG A 138 14.12 9.45 0.52
N ASN A 139 13.66 9.43 -0.73
CA ASN A 139 14.20 10.30 -1.79
C ASN A 139 13.81 11.77 -1.61
N THR A 140 12.70 12.09 -0.95
CA THR A 140 12.32 13.48 -0.65
C THR A 140 12.98 14.04 0.60
N GLN A 141 13.37 13.18 1.54
CA GLN A 141 14.06 13.60 2.76
C GLN A 141 15.51 14.03 2.49
N LEU A 142 16.21 13.37 1.56
CA LEU A 142 17.61 13.67 1.30
C LEU A 142 17.84 15.10 0.74
N PRO A 143 17.09 15.58 -0.28
CA PRO A 143 17.19 16.95 -0.75
C PRO A 143 16.72 17.97 0.29
N ALA A 144 15.70 17.63 1.09
CA ALA A 144 15.22 18.51 2.16
C ALA A 144 16.26 18.69 3.27
N LEU A 145 16.97 17.63 3.63
CA LEU A 145 18.08 17.69 4.58
C LEU A 145 19.26 18.48 4.01
N LEU A 146 19.57 18.31 2.72
CA LEU A 146 20.61 19.09 2.04
C LEU A 146 20.25 20.58 1.92
N ALA A 147 18.99 20.89 1.61
CA ALA A 147 18.50 22.27 1.54
C ALA A 147 18.50 22.95 2.93
N ASN A 148 18.15 22.21 3.98
CA ASN A 148 18.22 22.71 5.36
C ASN A 148 19.65 22.78 5.92
N ALA A 149 20.62 22.14 5.27
CA ALA A 149 22.03 22.23 5.65
C ALA A 149 22.73 23.46 5.05
N ILE A 150 22.06 24.21 4.18
CA ILE A 150 22.56 25.50 3.68
C ILE A 150 22.45 26.50 4.84
N PRO A 151 23.58 27.03 5.36
CA PRO A 151 23.55 27.99 6.44
C PRO A 151 22.82 29.26 5.95
N SER A 152 21.80 29.68 6.68
CA SER A 152 21.01 30.88 6.35
C SER A 152 21.75 32.18 6.66
N THR A 153 22.82 32.12 7.45
CA THR A 153 23.59 33.29 7.89
C THR A 153 25.09 33.00 7.80
N ALA A 154 25.84 34.01 7.39
CA ALA A 154 27.30 34.02 7.42
C ALA A 154 27.76 35.10 8.40
N ALA A 155 28.75 34.77 9.24
CA ALA A 155 29.41 35.74 10.09
C ALA A 155 30.49 36.46 9.27
N VAL A 156 30.30 37.75 9.00
CA VAL A 156 31.27 38.56 8.27
C VAL A 156 32.15 39.27 9.29
N ILE A 157 33.47 39.03 9.21
CA ILE A 157 34.45 39.81 9.98
C ILE A 157 34.72 41.09 9.16
N ALA A 158 34.13 42.20 9.58
CA ALA A 158 34.44 43.50 9.00
C ALA A 158 35.86 43.94 9.39
N PRO A 159 36.61 44.62 8.51
CA PRO A 159 37.93 45.16 8.86
C PRO A 159 37.82 46.14 10.04
N GLU A 160 38.74 46.01 10.99
CA GLU A 160 38.79 46.74 12.27
C GLU A 160 38.74 48.26 12.09
N ASP A 161 37.63 48.87 12.51
CA ASP A 161 37.69 50.19 13.12
C ASP A 161 37.78 50.00 14.63
N THR A 162 38.87 50.53 15.19
CA THR A 162 39.26 50.51 16.60
C THR A 162 38.09 50.70 17.57
N ASN A 163 37.94 49.74 18.50
CA ASN A 163 36.98 49.63 19.62
C ASN A 163 35.68 48.84 19.35
N GLY A 164 35.76 47.53 19.59
CA GLY A 164 34.60 46.69 19.88
C GLY A 164 34.33 45.67 18.79
N SER A 165 34.58 44.40 19.09
CA SER A 165 34.32 43.23 18.25
C SER A 165 32.84 43.09 17.90
N ASN A 166 32.38 43.78 16.85
CA ASN A 166 31.03 43.67 16.32
C ASN A 166 31.02 42.68 15.14
N SER A 167 30.87 41.39 15.43
CA SER A 167 30.54 40.40 14.41
C SER A 167 29.09 40.59 13.96
N ALA A 168 28.86 41.07 12.74
CA ALA A 168 27.52 41.17 12.16
C ALA A 168 27.17 39.85 11.46
N GLN A 169 26.02 39.27 11.81
CA GLN A 169 25.44 38.15 11.06
C GLN A 169 24.68 38.72 9.86
N VAL A 170 25.11 38.36 8.65
CA VAL A 170 24.45 38.77 7.41
C VAL A 170 23.77 37.54 6.80
N PRO A 171 22.55 37.65 6.25
CA PRO A 171 21.93 36.57 5.50
C PRO A 171 22.84 36.11 4.36
N ALA A 172 23.00 34.79 4.20
CA ALA A 172 23.92 34.22 3.21
C ALA A 172 23.55 34.58 1.75
N ASP A 173 22.30 34.99 1.51
CA ASP A 173 21.79 35.40 0.19
C ASP A 173 22.21 36.83 -0.23
N LEU A 174 22.81 37.60 0.67
CA LEU A 174 23.24 38.99 0.45
C LEU A 174 24.76 39.15 0.28
N LEU A 175 25.51 38.05 0.32
CA LEU A 175 26.94 37.97 0.00
C LEU A 175 27.14 37.52 -1.45
#